data_AF-A0A8T2L382-F1
#
_entry.id   AF-A0A8T2L382-F1
#
_cell.length_a   1.000
_cell.length_b   1.000
_cell.length_c   1.000
_cell.angle_alpha   90.00
_cell.angle_beta   90.00
_cell.angle_gamma   90.00
#
_symmetry.space_group_name_H-M   'P 1'
#
loop_
_entity.id
_entity.type
_entity.pdbx_description
1 polymer ?
#
loop_
_entity_poly.entity_id
_entity_poly.type
_entity_poly.pdbx_seq_one_letter_code
_entity_poly.pdbx_strand_id
1 'polypeptide(L)'
;MLQSGRGRAALLLLLTVFIALLAAFLHYTDPDPHPDTQPDRRMNLPVMEETFRQQNKSCFILGASGETGKQLLKEIMERKIFSKVTLIGRRTLTFQDKSYENLVQEVVDFEKLEDHAAVFQGHDVGYCCLGTTRAKAGAEGFVRVDHDYVLKSAELAKAGGCTHFHLESSKGADKSSSFLYLKTKGQVEADIAELGFERFSVYRPAVLLVDRQESRPTEWLARKFMGVFPSMSIPITTVARAMVVNTLTNGEEKTEILENKAISDLGKLGEKQ
;
A
#
# COMPACT_ATOMS: atom_id res chain seq x y z
N MET A 1 -25.47 -45.86 -7.51
CA MET A 1 -25.02 -44.50 -7.87
C MET A 1 -25.19 -43.50 -6.71
N LEU A 2 -24.71 -43.84 -5.50
CA LEU A 2 -24.94 -43.04 -4.27
C LEU A 2 -23.69 -42.82 -3.38
N GLN A 3 -22.49 -43.22 -3.82
CA GLN A 3 -21.26 -43.10 -3.02
C GLN A 3 -20.40 -41.86 -3.34
N SER A 4 -20.60 -41.14 -4.46
CA SER A 4 -19.74 -40.00 -4.85
C SER A 4 -20.08 -38.66 -4.18
N GLY A 5 -21.27 -38.52 -3.59
CA GLY A 5 -21.72 -37.27 -2.95
C GLY A 5 -21.20 -37.09 -1.51
N ARG A 6 -21.02 -38.18 -0.76
CA ARG A 6 -20.62 -38.14 0.66
C ARG A 6 -19.16 -37.71 0.85
N GLY A 7 -18.25 -38.10 -0.05
CA GLY A 7 -16.84 -37.72 0.01
C GLY A 7 -16.58 -36.23 -0.23
N ARG A 8 -17.35 -35.61 -1.14
CA ARG A 8 -17.25 -34.16 -1.40
C ARG A 8 -17.79 -33.33 -0.24
N ALA A 9 -18.91 -33.74 0.36
CA ALA A 9 -19.47 -33.07 1.53
C ALA A 9 -18.53 -33.14 2.74
N ALA A 10 -17.90 -34.29 2.99
CA ALA A 10 -16.92 -34.45 4.06
C ALA A 10 -15.65 -33.61 3.83
N LEU A 11 -15.16 -33.51 2.59
CA LEU A 11 -14.00 -32.67 2.24
C LEU A 11 -14.30 -31.17 2.41
N LEU A 12 -15.50 -30.73 2.03
CA LEU A 12 -15.98 -29.36 2.27
C LEU A 12 -16.10 -29.05 3.76
N LEU A 13 -16.60 -29.98 4.57
CA LEU A 13 -16.72 -29.80 6.02
C LEU A 13 -15.35 -29.75 6.72
N LEU A 14 -14.41 -30.58 6.27
CA LEU A 14 -13.02 -30.55 6.77
C LEU A 14 -12.32 -29.25 6.38
N LEU A 15 -12.56 -28.74 5.17
CA LEU A 15 -12.03 -27.45 4.73
C LEU A 15 -12.62 -26.28 5.54
N THR A 16 -13.93 -26.29 5.82
CA THR A 16 -14.56 -25.23 6.64
C THR A 16 -14.10 -25.27 8.09
N VAL A 17 -13.93 -26.46 8.67
CA VAL A 17 -13.37 -26.63 10.01
C VAL A 17 -11.90 -26.20 10.05
N PHE A 18 -11.11 -26.52 9.03
CA PHE A 18 -9.72 -26.06 8.92
C PHE A 18 -9.61 -24.55 8.78
N ILE A 19 -10.46 -23.91 7.97
CA ILE A 19 -10.53 -22.45 7.84
C ILE A 19 -10.97 -21.81 9.16
N ALA A 20 -11.96 -22.38 9.86
CA ALA A 20 -12.42 -21.88 11.15
C ALA A 20 -11.35 -22.02 12.24
N LEU A 21 -10.61 -23.14 12.26
CA LEU A 21 -9.49 -23.36 13.18
C LEU A 21 -8.30 -22.46 12.85
N LEU A 22 -8.01 -22.20 11.57
CA LEU A 22 -6.98 -21.25 11.16
C LEU A 22 -7.37 -19.82 11.54
N ALA A 23 -8.64 -19.43 11.37
CA ALA A 23 -9.16 -18.14 11.80
C ALA A 23 -9.14 -17.99 13.33
N ALA A 24 -9.49 -19.05 14.07
CA ALA A 24 -9.42 -19.07 15.53
C ALA A 24 -7.96 -19.02 16.02
N PHE A 25 -7.03 -19.69 15.34
CA PHE A 25 -5.60 -19.65 15.66
C PHE A 25 -4.98 -18.27 15.38
N LEU A 26 -5.38 -17.62 14.29
CA LEU A 26 -5.02 -16.23 13.99
C LEU A 26 -5.65 -15.24 14.98
N HIS A 27 -6.82 -15.53 15.54
CA HIS A 27 -7.43 -14.74 16.61
C HIS A 27 -6.81 -14.98 17.99
N TYR A 28 -6.31 -16.19 18.25
CA TYR A 28 -5.76 -16.57 19.56
C TYR A 28 -4.32 -16.08 19.77
N THR A 29 -3.61 -15.73 18.69
CA THR A 29 -2.22 -15.27 18.74
C THR A 29 -2.05 -13.76 18.85
N ASP A 30 -3.11 -13.05 19.26
CA ASP A 30 -3.08 -11.59 19.43
C ASP A 30 -3.11 -11.19 20.92
N PRO A 31 -2.01 -11.35 21.69
CA PRO A 31 -1.82 -10.61 22.92
C PRO A 31 -1.02 -9.34 22.59
N ASP A 32 -1.70 -8.24 22.30
CA ASP A 32 -1.05 -6.95 22.06
C ASP A 32 -0.85 -6.22 23.42
N PRO A 33 0.39 -5.94 23.88
CA PRO A 33 0.63 -5.27 25.14
C PRO A 33 1.05 -3.82 24.90
N HIS A 34 0.15 -2.97 24.40
CA HIS A 34 0.37 -1.53 24.41
C HIS A 34 -0.89 -0.77 24.85
N PRO A 35 -0.87 -0.08 25.99
CA PRO A 35 -2.02 0.70 26.44
C PRO A 35 -2.19 1.95 25.57
N ASP A 36 -3.42 2.13 25.08
CA ASP A 36 -3.90 3.33 24.41
C ASP A 36 -3.61 4.60 25.23
N THR A 37 -2.74 5.45 24.69
CA THR A 37 -2.67 6.87 25.07
C THR A 37 -2.65 7.73 23.81
N GLN A 38 -3.83 8.16 23.35
CA GLN A 38 -3.93 9.33 22.46
C GLN A 38 -4.83 10.39 23.10
N PRO A 39 -4.30 11.56 23.48
CA PRO A 39 -5.13 12.68 23.89
C PRO A 39 -5.84 13.31 22.69
N ASP A 40 -7.04 13.82 22.94
CA ASP A 40 -7.96 14.55 22.06
C ASP A 40 -7.25 15.70 21.28
N ARG A 41 -6.64 15.38 20.13
CA ARG A 41 -6.36 16.35 19.06
C ARG A 41 -7.44 16.15 18.01
N ARG A 42 -8.47 16.98 18.00
CA ARG A 42 -9.32 17.13 16.82
C ARG A 42 -8.44 17.62 15.67
N MET A 43 -7.94 16.69 14.86
CA MET A 43 -7.25 17.00 13.60
C MET A 43 -8.24 17.72 12.68
N ASN A 44 -8.05 19.03 12.52
CA ASN A 44 -8.77 19.80 11.51
C ASN A 44 -8.06 19.60 10.17
N LEU A 45 -8.50 18.60 9.41
CA LEU A 45 -7.86 18.19 8.17
C LEU A 45 -7.69 19.34 7.15
N PRO A 46 -8.69 20.21 6.91
CA PRO A 46 -8.50 21.42 6.09
C PRO A 46 -7.32 22.31 6.53
N VAL A 47 -7.14 22.52 7.83
CA VAL A 47 -6.02 23.34 8.35
C VAL A 47 -4.69 22.65 8.14
N MET A 48 -4.63 21.32 8.30
CA MET A 48 -3.42 20.54 8.04
C MET A 48 -3.05 20.57 6.55
N GLU A 49 -4.04 20.43 5.65
CA GLU A 49 -3.84 20.54 4.22
C GLU A 49 -3.30 21.92 3.82
N GLU A 50 -3.88 23.00 4.37
CA GLU A 50 -3.42 24.36 4.10
C GLU A 50 -1.99 24.59 4.62
N THR A 51 -1.71 24.15 5.84
CA THR A 51 -0.36 24.24 6.46
C THR A 51 0.66 23.48 5.63
N PHE A 52 0.32 22.27 5.17
CA PHE A 52 1.20 21.47 4.33
C PHE A 52 1.44 22.12 2.96
N ARG A 53 0.40 22.68 2.33
CA ARG A 53 0.50 23.37 1.04
C ARG A 53 1.46 24.57 1.10
N GLN A 54 1.49 25.29 2.22
CA GLN A 54 2.42 26.42 2.42
C GLN A 54 3.90 26.01 2.42
N GLN A 55 4.20 24.74 2.68
CA GLN A 55 5.58 24.21 2.63
C GLN A 55 6.06 23.96 1.19
N ASN A 56 5.18 24.12 0.19
CA ASN A 56 5.47 24.00 -1.23
C ASN A 56 6.13 22.66 -1.63
N LYS A 57 5.77 21.59 -0.92
CA LYS A 57 6.35 20.26 -1.07
C LYS A 57 5.98 19.62 -2.40
N SER A 58 6.87 18.78 -2.90
CA SER A 58 6.71 18.00 -4.12
C SER A 58 6.69 16.49 -3.82
N CYS A 59 6.06 15.71 -4.71
CA CYS A 59 6.07 14.26 -4.58
C CYS A 59 6.25 13.50 -5.89
N PHE A 60 6.63 12.23 -5.76
CA PHE A 60 6.55 11.25 -6.84
C PHE A 60 5.71 10.02 -6.44
N ILE A 61 5.14 9.35 -7.45
CA ILE A 61 4.37 8.11 -7.29
C ILE A 61 4.92 7.04 -8.24
N LEU A 62 5.36 5.93 -7.68
CA LEU A 62 5.64 4.68 -8.39
C LEU A 62 4.39 3.80 -8.37
N GLY A 63 4.06 3.19 -9.49
CA GLY A 63 2.90 2.29 -9.57
C GLY A 63 1.55 3.01 -9.73
N ALA A 64 1.53 4.25 -10.21
CA ALA A 64 0.31 5.05 -10.44
C ALA A 64 -0.69 4.38 -11.42
N SER A 65 -0.24 3.43 -12.23
CA SER A 65 -1.12 2.66 -13.15
C SER A 65 -1.80 1.44 -12.49
N GLY A 66 -1.38 1.08 -11.27
CA GLY A 66 -1.99 0.03 -10.45
C GLY A 66 -3.24 0.52 -9.73
N GLU A 67 -4.00 -0.38 -9.14
CA GLU A 67 -5.30 -0.04 -8.53
C GLU A 67 -5.15 0.91 -7.34
N THR A 68 -4.16 0.70 -6.45
CA THR A 68 -3.92 1.60 -5.32
C THR A 68 -3.34 2.92 -5.80
N GLY A 69 -2.33 2.86 -6.67
CA GLY A 69 -1.70 4.05 -7.26
C GLY A 69 -2.68 4.97 -7.99
N LYS A 70 -3.68 4.42 -8.68
CA LYS A 70 -4.75 5.22 -9.30
C LYS A 70 -5.57 5.99 -8.27
N GLN A 71 -5.97 5.34 -7.18
CA GLN A 71 -6.77 5.98 -6.12
C GLN A 71 -5.94 6.98 -5.33
N LEU A 72 -4.67 6.67 -5.05
CA LEU A 72 -3.74 7.59 -4.41
C LEU A 72 -3.52 8.84 -5.26
N LEU A 73 -3.26 8.67 -6.55
CA LEU A 73 -3.12 9.80 -7.47
C LEU A 73 -4.40 10.66 -7.48
N LYS A 74 -5.57 10.03 -7.58
CA LYS A 74 -6.85 10.74 -7.52
C LYS A 74 -7.00 11.56 -6.23
N GLU A 75 -6.74 10.97 -5.07
CA GLU A 75 -6.82 11.67 -3.77
C GLU A 75 -5.84 12.85 -3.70
N ILE A 76 -4.60 12.68 -4.19
CA ILE A 76 -3.59 13.75 -4.24
C ILE A 76 -4.05 14.91 -5.14
N MET A 77 -4.55 14.60 -6.34
CA MET A 77 -5.01 15.63 -7.30
C MET A 77 -6.25 16.37 -6.81
N GLU A 78 -7.15 15.69 -6.08
CA GLU A 78 -8.33 16.32 -5.48
C GLU A 78 -7.98 17.27 -4.33
N ARG A 79 -7.04 16.89 -3.44
CA ARG A 79 -6.67 17.69 -2.26
C ARG A 79 -5.69 18.80 -2.56
N LYS A 80 -4.91 18.67 -3.64
CA LYS A 80 -3.95 19.68 -4.10
C LYS A 80 -2.97 20.07 -2.98
N ILE A 81 -2.44 19.09 -2.29
CA ILE A 81 -1.52 19.30 -1.16
C ILE A 81 -0.06 19.47 -1.61
N PHE A 82 0.28 19.02 -2.82
CA PHE A 82 1.62 19.16 -3.40
C PHE A 82 1.67 20.24 -4.48
N SER A 83 2.79 20.93 -4.57
CA SER A 83 3.09 21.93 -5.61
C SER A 83 3.47 21.29 -6.95
N LYS A 84 4.05 20.09 -6.91
CA LYS A 84 4.45 19.27 -8.06
C LYS A 84 4.21 17.80 -7.76
N VAL A 85 3.63 17.09 -8.73
CA VAL A 85 3.39 15.64 -8.67
C VAL A 85 4.01 14.98 -9.89
N THR A 86 4.87 13.99 -9.67
CA THR A 86 5.60 13.27 -10.71
C THR A 86 5.21 11.79 -10.70
N LEU A 87 4.83 11.24 -11.84
CA LEU A 87 4.63 9.79 -11.99
C LEU A 87 5.91 9.18 -12.52
N ILE A 88 6.47 8.21 -11.80
CA ILE A 88 7.63 7.45 -12.27
C ILE A 88 7.15 6.03 -12.58
N GLY A 89 7.34 5.58 -13.82
CA GLY A 89 6.85 4.27 -14.23
C GLY A 89 7.37 3.82 -15.58
N ARG A 90 7.00 2.59 -15.97
CA ARG A 90 7.49 1.98 -17.21
C ARG A 90 6.76 2.42 -18.49
N ARG A 91 5.80 3.34 -18.39
CA ARG A 91 4.99 3.84 -19.51
C ARG A 91 4.25 5.11 -19.12
N THR A 92 3.96 5.96 -20.11
CA THR A 92 3.07 7.11 -19.98
C THR A 92 1.62 6.65 -19.77
N LEU A 93 0.89 7.39 -18.96
CA LEU A 93 -0.55 7.23 -18.72
C LEU A 93 -1.32 8.35 -19.42
N THR A 94 -2.47 7.98 -19.97
CA THR A 94 -3.39 8.93 -20.61
C THR A 94 -4.49 9.31 -19.64
N PHE A 95 -4.68 10.61 -19.44
CA PHE A 95 -5.76 11.17 -18.65
C PHE A 95 -6.65 12.03 -19.54
N GLN A 96 -7.97 11.92 -19.39
CA GLN A 96 -8.94 12.75 -20.12
C GLN A 96 -9.32 14.02 -19.34
N ASP A 97 -9.13 13.99 -18.02
CA ASP A 97 -9.49 15.09 -17.13
C ASP A 97 -8.36 16.13 -17.06
N LYS A 98 -8.72 17.41 -17.19
CA LYS A 98 -7.79 18.54 -17.12
C LYS A 98 -7.12 18.68 -15.76
N SER A 99 -7.69 18.13 -14.69
CA SER A 99 -7.07 18.14 -13.36
C SER A 99 -5.68 17.46 -13.35
N TYR A 100 -5.37 16.65 -14.35
CA TYR A 100 -4.10 15.92 -14.51
C TYR A 100 -3.11 16.61 -15.47
N GLU A 101 -3.44 17.78 -16.05
CA GLU A 101 -2.64 18.42 -17.11
C GLU A 101 -1.23 18.83 -16.67
N ASN A 102 -1.05 19.12 -15.37
CA ASN A 102 0.22 19.56 -14.79
C ASN A 102 1.05 18.42 -14.19
N LEU A 103 0.67 17.15 -14.43
CA LEU A 103 1.47 16.00 -14.00
C LEU A 103 2.73 15.87 -14.84
N VAL A 104 3.87 15.71 -14.16
CA VAL A 104 5.09 15.25 -14.81
C VAL A 104 5.06 13.74 -14.89
N GLN A 105 5.42 13.16 -16.04
CA GLN A 105 5.50 11.71 -16.21
C GLN A 105 6.89 11.33 -16.71
N GLU A 106 7.61 10.58 -15.89
CA GLU A 106 8.95 10.08 -16.17
C GLU A 106 8.86 8.59 -16.50
N VAL A 107 9.21 8.26 -17.75
CA VAL A 107 9.25 6.87 -18.22
C VAL A 107 10.64 6.31 -17.99
N VAL A 108 10.72 5.25 -17.20
CA VAL A 108 11.99 4.62 -16.79
C VAL A 108 12.03 3.15 -17.16
N ASP A 109 13.24 2.66 -17.43
CA ASP A 109 13.53 1.23 -17.44
C ASP A 109 13.93 0.77 -16.02
N PHE A 110 13.09 -0.06 -15.40
CA PHE A 110 13.36 -0.56 -14.05
C PHE A 110 14.51 -1.56 -14.00
N GLU A 111 14.88 -2.18 -15.12
CA GLU A 111 16.06 -3.07 -15.17
C GLU A 111 17.38 -2.28 -15.16
N LYS A 112 17.32 -0.97 -15.43
CA LYS A 112 18.47 -0.05 -15.48
C LYS A 112 18.17 1.25 -14.75
N LEU A 113 17.52 1.14 -13.58
CA LEU A 113 16.95 2.30 -12.91
C LEU A 113 18.01 3.33 -12.49
N GLU A 114 19.26 2.90 -12.30
CA GLU A 114 20.42 3.76 -12.07
C GLU A 114 20.66 4.78 -13.19
N ASP A 115 20.40 4.42 -14.45
CA ASP A 115 20.52 5.33 -15.60
C ASP A 115 19.47 6.47 -15.53
N HIS A 116 18.44 6.27 -14.71
CA HIS A 116 17.35 7.21 -14.48
C HIS A 116 17.45 7.91 -13.11
N ALA A 117 18.57 7.85 -12.39
CA ALA A 117 18.71 8.43 -11.04
C ALA A 117 18.23 9.90 -10.92
N ALA A 118 18.42 10.69 -11.99
CA ALA A 118 17.98 12.09 -12.04
C ALA A 118 16.46 12.27 -11.82
N VAL A 119 15.62 11.30 -12.22
CA VAL A 119 14.15 11.42 -12.08
C VAL A 119 13.68 11.43 -10.63
N PHE A 120 14.51 10.92 -9.71
CA PHE A 120 14.23 10.84 -8.27
C PHE A 120 14.73 12.07 -7.50
N GLN A 121 15.43 13.00 -8.14
CA GLN A 121 16.03 14.15 -7.47
C GLN A 121 15.00 15.25 -7.13
N GLY A 122 15.12 15.83 -5.94
CA GLY A 122 14.41 17.04 -5.55
C GLY A 122 12.92 16.85 -5.20
N HIS A 123 12.47 15.61 -5.01
CA HIS A 123 11.14 15.32 -4.46
C HIS A 123 11.21 15.17 -2.94
N ASP A 124 10.29 15.81 -2.22
CA ASP A 124 10.25 15.71 -0.76
C ASP A 124 9.62 14.40 -0.26
N VAL A 125 8.56 13.95 -0.96
CA VAL A 125 7.75 12.77 -0.58
C VAL A 125 7.70 11.75 -1.71
N GLY A 126 7.96 10.48 -1.40
CA GLY A 126 7.87 9.36 -2.35
C GLY A 126 6.80 8.36 -1.97
N TYR A 127 5.95 7.96 -2.92
CA TYR A 127 4.98 6.87 -2.74
C TYR A 127 5.31 5.68 -3.63
N CYS A 128 5.41 4.50 -3.03
CA CYS A 128 5.62 3.25 -3.75
C CYS A 128 4.39 2.33 -3.64
N CYS A 129 3.64 2.25 -4.74
CA CYS A 129 2.53 1.33 -4.95
C CYS A 129 2.88 0.27 -6.02
N LEU A 130 4.16 -0.05 -6.16
CA LEU A 130 4.59 -1.12 -7.06
C LEU A 130 4.21 -2.48 -6.46
N GLY A 131 3.76 -3.36 -7.35
CA GLY A 131 3.49 -4.73 -6.99
C GLY A 131 3.07 -5.54 -8.20
N THR A 132 3.44 -6.81 -8.20
CA THR A 132 2.96 -7.81 -9.14
C THR A 132 2.45 -9.02 -8.39
N THR A 133 2.03 -10.05 -9.12
CA THR A 133 1.67 -11.33 -8.52
C THR A 133 2.53 -12.43 -9.11
N ARG A 134 2.82 -13.46 -8.31
CA ARG A 134 3.47 -14.69 -8.81
C ARG A 134 2.73 -15.29 -10.01
N ALA A 135 1.41 -15.16 -10.07
CA ALA A 135 0.61 -15.63 -11.20
C ALA A 135 0.90 -14.87 -12.51
N LYS A 136 1.26 -13.58 -12.42
CA LYS A 136 1.58 -12.74 -13.59
C LYS A 136 3.06 -12.77 -13.97
N ALA A 137 3.95 -12.83 -12.99
CA ALA A 137 5.40 -12.62 -13.19
C ALA A 137 6.27 -13.83 -12.83
N GLY A 138 5.69 -14.94 -12.37
CA GLY A 138 6.46 -16.04 -11.78
C GLY A 138 7.04 -15.66 -10.42
N ALA A 139 7.82 -16.57 -9.83
CA ALA A 139 8.42 -16.34 -8.51
C ALA A 139 9.56 -15.31 -8.58
N GLU A 140 10.48 -15.47 -9.53
CA GLU A 140 11.61 -14.55 -9.73
C GLU A 140 11.13 -13.16 -10.13
N GLY A 141 10.22 -13.05 -11.11
CA GLY A 141 9.67 -11.76 -11.51
C GLY A 141 8.84 -11.09 -10.41
N PHE A 142 8.24 -11.85 -9.49
CA PHE A 142 7.61 -11.29 -8.29
C PHE A 142 8.66 -10.67 -7.36
N VAL A 143 9.74 -11.38 -7.03
CA VAL A 143 10.82 -10.82 -6.20
C VAL A 143 11.45 -9.61 -6.89
N ARG A 144 11.72 -9.69 -8.19
CA ARG A 144 12.29 -8.60 -8.98
C ARG A 144 11.48 -7.31 -8.87
N VAL A 145 10.14 -7.40 -8.95
CA VAL A 145 9.26 -6.23 -8.89
C VAL A 145 8.97 -5.79 -7.47
N ASP A 146 8.58 -6.69 -6.57
CA ASP A 146 8.10 -6.35 -5.23
C ASP A 146 9.22 -6.12 -4.21
N HIS A 147 10.46 -6.47 -4.56
CA HIS A 147 11.64 -6.23 -3.74
C HIS A 147 12.68 -5.38 -4.47
N ASP A 148 13.28 -5.87 -5.55
CA ASP A 148 14.46 -5.22 -6.13
C ASP A 148 14.14 -3.83 -6.70
N TYR A 149 13.07 -3.70 -7.49
CA TYR A 149 12.66 -2.40 -8.04
C TYR A 149 12.21 -1.43 -6.97
N VAL A 150 11.55 -1.94 -5.93
CA VAL A 150 11.06 -1.14 -4.81
C VAL A 150 12.23 -0.60 -4.00
N LEU A 151 13.16 -1.47 -3.61
CA LEU A 151 14.38 -1.10 -2.88
C LEU A 151 15.24 -0.15 -3.70
N LYS A 152 15.48 -0.45 -4.98
CA LYS A 152 16.30 0.40 -5.84
C LYS A 152 15.70 1.79 -6.01
N SER A 153 14.39 1.88 -6.15
CA SER A 153 13.70 3.17 -6.21
C SER A 153 13.82 3.95 -4.90
N ALA A 154 13.75 3.27 -3.75
CA ALA A 154 13.93 3.89 -2.45
C ALA A 154 15.37 4.40 -2.24
N GLU A 155 16.39 3.64 -2.65
CA GLU A 155 17.79 4.07 -2.65
C GLU A 155 17.96 5.37 -3.45
N LEU A 156 17.45 5.40 -4.68
CA LEU A 156 17.55 6.57 -5.55
C LEU A 156 16.75 7.76 -5.01
N ALA A 157 15.57 7.53 -4.42
CA ALA A 157 14.79 8.56 -3.77
C ALA A 157 15.55 9.17 -2.58
N LYS A 158 16.14 8.34 -1.71
CA LYS A 158 16.93 8.79 -0.57
C LYS A 158 18.14 9.61 -1.03
N ALA A 159 18.87 9.12 -2.02
CA ALA A 159 20.01 9.84 -2.62
C ALA A 159 19.58 11.14 -3.31
N GLY A 160 18.37 11.18 -3.86
CA GLY A 160 17.75 12.35 -4.48
C GLY A 160 17.21 13.41 -3.50
N GLY A 161 17.30 13.17 -2.19
CA GLY A 161 16.86 14.11 -1.16
C GLY A 161 15.43 13.88 -0.64
N CYS A 162 14.78 12.78 -0.99
CA CYS A 162 13.49 12.41 -0.43
C CYS A 162 13.59 12.20 1.09
N THR A 163 12.76 12.91 1.84
CA THR A 163 12.76 12.87 3.30
C THR A 163 11.70 11.93 3.85
N HIS A 164 10.55 11.81 3.16
CA HIS A 164 9.44 10.94 3.56
C HIS A 164 9.10 9.91 2.47
N PHE A 165 9.33 8.64 2.76
CA PHE A 165 9.00 7.55 1.84
C PHE A 165 7.82 6.72 2.36
N HIS A 166 6.85 6.43 1.51
CA HIS A 166 5.68 5.62 1.79
C HIS A 166 5.74 4.32 0.98
N LEU A 167 5.61 3.18 1.66
CA LEU A 167 5.59 1.86 1.04
C LEU A 167 4.24 1.17 1.25
N GLU A 168 3.55 0.86 0.16
CA GLU A 168 2.42 -0.07 0.20
C GLU A 168 2.92 -1.52 0.31
N SER A 169 2.76 -2.09 1.49
CA SER A 169 3.09 -3.48 1.81
C SER A 169 1.81 -4.32 1.98
N SER A 170 1.79 -5.24 2.95
CA SER A 170 0.67 -6.16 3.16
C SER A 170 0.60 -6.64 4.59
N LYS A 171 -0.62 -6.88 5.09
CA LYS A 171 -0.85 -7.53 6.39
C LYS A 171 -0.08 -8.85 6.48
N GLY A 172 0.68 -9.01 7.56
CA GLY A 172 1.47 -10.21 7.83
C GLY A 172 2.81 -10.27 7.09
N ALA A 173 3.28 -9.17 6.50
CA ALA A 173 4.64 -9.07 5.97
C ALA A 173 5.65 -9.42 7.07
N ASP A 174 6.54 -10.36 6.76
CA ASP A 174 7.50 -10.93 7.71
C ASP A 174 8.67 -11.53 6.94
N LYS A 175 9.87 -10.97 7.12
CA LYS A 175 11.10 -11.41 6.45
C LYS A 175 11.52 -12.85 6.79
N SER A 176 11.01 -13.40 7.88
CA SER A 176 11.24 -14.78 8.32
C SER A 176 10.18 -15.77 7.80
N SER A 177 9.14 -15.30 7.11
CA SER A 177 8.06 -16.14 6.60
C SER A 177 8.55 -17.19 5.60
N SER A 178 7.93 -18.37 5.64
CA SER A 178 8.10 -19.41 4.62
C SER A 178 7.27 -19.15 3.34
N PHE A 179 6.30 -18.23 3.39
CA PHE A 179 5.51 -17.83 2.24
C PHE A 179 6.22 -16.72 1.46
N LEU A 180 6.61 -17.00 0.21
CA LEU A 180 7.35 -16.07 -0.65
C LEU A 180 6.77 -14.66 -0.64
N TYR A 181 5.45 -14.51 -0.75
CA TYR A 181 4.79 -13.19 -0.77
C TYR A 181 5.05 -12.38 0.50
N LEU A 182 4.79 -12.97 1.68
CA LEU A 182 4.98 -12.29 2.97
C LEU A 182 6.46 -12.08 3.29
N LYS A 183 7.30 -13.03 2.89
CA LYS A 183 8.76 -12.94 2.98
C LYS A 183 9.31 -11.76 2.21
N THR A 184 8.97 -11.65 0.93
CA THR A 184 9.44 -10.57 0.04
C THR A 184 8.98 -9.21 0.56
N LYS A 185 7.71 -9.09 1.00
CA LYS A 185 7.19 -7.84 1.58
C LYS A 185 7.90 -7.47 2.89
N GLY A 186 8.13 -8.42 3.79
CA GLY A 186 8.85 -8.15 5.03
C GLY A 186 10.33 -7.87 4.83
N GLN A 187 10.96 -8.47 3.82
CA GLN A 187 12.37 -8.20 3.48
C GLN A 187 12.54 -6.78 2.97
N VAL A 188 11.72 -6.35 2.00
CA VAL A 188 11.85 -4.99 1.44
C VAL A 188 11.51 -3.90 2.46
N GLU A 189 10.59 -4.18 3.40
CA GLU A 189 10.35 -3.29 4.54
C GLU A 189 11.61 -3.11 5.40
N ALA A 190 12.28 -4.22 5.74
CA ALA A 190 13.50 -4.18 6.54
C ALA A 190 14.63 -3.45 5.82
N ASP A 191 14.85 -3.76 4.54
CA ASP A 191 15.93 -3.17 3.75
C ASP A 191 15.72 -1.66 3.53
N ILE A 192 14.48 -1.20 3.32
CA ILE A 192 14.19 0.23 3.18
C ILE A 192 14.33 0.96 4.53
N ALA A 193 13.98 0.32 5.65
CA ALA A 193 14.17 0.92 6.97
C ALA A 193 15.65 1.24 7.23
N GLU A 194 16.57 0.40 6.75
CA GLU A 194 18.02 0.60 6.86
C GLU A 194 18.54 1.80 6.06
N LEU A 195 17.81 2.29 5.05
CA LEU A 195 18.18 3.50 4.29
C LEU A 195 18.08 4.79 5.12
N GLY A 196 17.38 4.75 6.26
CA GLY A 196 17.35 5.85 7.22
C GLY A 196 16.71 7.13 6.66
N PHE A 197 15.55 7.02 6.01
CA PHE A 197 14.70 8.18 5.71
C PHE A 197 14.42 9.00 6.98
N GLU A 198 14.17 10.31 6.82
CA GLU A 198 13.72 11.11 7.97
C GLU A 198 12.39 10.57 8.49
N ARG A 199 11.55 10.09 7.56
CA ARG A 199 10.33 9.37 7.85
C ARG A 199 10.09 8.26 6.82
N PHE A 200 9.79 7.06 7.29
CA PHE A 200 9.43 5.91 6.47
C PHE A 200 8.10 5.32 6.95
N SER A 201 7.04 5.44 6.16
CA SER A 201 5.72 4.89 6.49
C SER A 201 5.43 3.62 5.70
N VAL A 202 5.20 2.53 6.41
CA VAL A 202 4.81 1.24 5.85
C VAL A 202 3.32 1.02 6.08
N TYR A 203 2.59 0.67 5.03
CA TYR A 203 1.17 0.35 5.11
C TYR A 203 0.99 -1.16 4.92
N ARG A 204 0.40 -1.83 5.92
CA ARG A 204 0.08 -3.26 5.88
C ARG A 204 -1.44 -3.49 5.80
N PRO A 205 -2.08 -3.20 4.66
CA PRO A 205 -3.51 -3.40 4.50
C PRO A 205 -3.87 -4.89 4.50
N ALA A 206 -5.07 -5.21 4.98
CA ALA A 206 -5.70 -6.50 4.73
C ALA A 206 -6.11 -6.64 3.25
N VAL A 207 -6.97 -7.61 2.91
CA VAL A 207 -7.34 -7.83 1.51
C VAL A 207 -8.01 -6.58 0.92
N LEU A 208 -7.40 -6.01 -0.12
CA LEU A 208 -7.92 -4.85 -0.81
C LEU A 208 -9.23 -5.19 -1.54
N LEU A 209 -10.29 -4.46 -1.22
CA LEU A 209 -11.54 -4.52 -1.98
C LEU A 209 -11.40 -3.59 -3.20
N VAL A 210 -11.41 -4.19 -4.39
CA VAL A 210 -11.36 -3.47 -5.67
C VAL A 210 -12.58 -3.82 -6.53
N ASP A 211 -13.24 -2.81 -7.07
CA ASP A 211 -14.29 -3.01 -8.08
C ASP A 211 -13.65 -3.16 -9.46
N ARG A 212 -13.31 -4.40 -9.84
CA ARG A 212 -12.66 -4.74 -11.12
C ARG A 212 -13.64 -5.32 -12.15
N GLN A 213 -13.36 -5.10 -13.44
CA GLN A 213 -13.84 -5.93 -14.56
C GLN A 213 -13.04 -7.22 -14.74
N GLU A 214 -11.74 -7.24 -14.43
CA GLU A 214 -10.95 -8.47 -14.40
C GLU A 214 -11.22 -9.24 -13.11
N SER A 215 -12.12 -10.21 -13.20
CA SER A 215 -12.40 -11.17 -12.14
C SER A 215 -11.15 -12.01 -11.85
N ARG A 216 -10.64 -11.99 -10.61
CA ARG A 216 -9.89 -13.17 -10.16
C ARG A 216 -10.92 -14.31 -10.13
N PRO A 217 -10.67 -15.48 -10.75
CA PRO A 217 -11.65 -16.57 -10.79
C PRO A 217 -12.11 -17.04 -9.39
N THR A 218 -11.32 -16.74 -8.36
CA THR A 218 -11.59 -17.05 -6.95
C THR A 218 -12.11 -15.88 -6.12
N GLU A 219 -12.15 -14.63 -6.63
CA GLU A 219 -12.55 -13.44 -5.84
C GLU A 219 -14.05 -13.30 -5.66
N TRP A 220 -14.88 -13.72 -6.62
CA TRP A 220 -16.32 -13.40 -6.55
C TRP A 220 -17.00 -14.10 -5.35
N LEU A 221 -16.63 -15.35 -5.09
CA LEU A 221 -17.14 -16.11 -3.94
C LEU A 221 -16.50 -15.65 -2.63
N ALA A 222 -15.20 -15.33 -2.63
CA ALA A 222 -14.49 -14.81 -1.47
C ALA A 222 -14.97 -13.40 -1.07
N ARG A 223 -15.29 -12.51 -2.01
CA ARG A 223 -15.84 -11.16 -1.74
C ARG A 223 -17.15 -11.22 -0.96
N LYS A 224 -18.02 -12.20 -1.25
CA LYS A 224 -19.32 -12.38 -0.57
C LYS A 224 -19.18 -12.90 0.87
N PHE A 225 -18.14 -13.68 1.15
CA PHE A 225 -17.87 -14.20 2.50
C PHE A 225 -16.93 -13.30 3.32
N MET A 226 -15.96 -12.63 2.70
CA MET A 226 -15.00 -11.74 3.37
C MET A 226 -15.56 -10.34 3.66
N GLY A 227 -16.56 -9.87 2.91
CA GLY A 227 -17.28 -8.63 3.22
C GLY A 227 -18.07 -8.67 4.54
N VAL A 228 -18.23 -9.86 5.14
CA VAL A 228 -18.92 -10.07 6.43
C VAL A 228 -17.94 -9.92 7.62
N PHE A 229 -16.63 -9.88 7.38
CA PHE A 229 -15.61 -9.75 8.41
C PHE A 229 -14.74 -8.50 8.20
N PRO A 230 -15.08 -7.36 8.84
CA PRO A 230 -14.42 -6.08 8.60
C PRO A 230 -12.91 -6.07 8.90
N SER A 231 -12.41 -7.04 9.69
CA SER A 231 -10.99 -7.19 10.01
C SER A 231 -10.15 -7.84 8.89
N MET A 232 -10.79 -8.40 7.86
CA MET A 232 -10.14 -9.16 6.78
C MET A 232 -10.03 -8.41 5.46
N SER A 233 -10.66 -7.24 5.34
CA SER A 233 -10.62 -6.46 4.10
C SER A 233 -10.65 -4.96 4.36
N ILE A 234 -10.16 -4.19 3.40
CA ILE A 234 -10.16 -2.72 3.46
C ILE A 234 -10.43 -2.14 2.07
N PRO A 235 -11.28 -1.10 1.95
CA PRO A 235 -11.45 -0.41 0.68
C PRO A 235 -10.13 0.24 0.25
N ILE A 236 -9.79 0.08 -1.02
CA ILE A 236 -8.56 0.67 -1.57
C ILE A 236 -8.56 2.20 -1.50
N THR A 237 -9.74 2.83 -1.54
CA THR A 237 -9.91 4.27 -1.33
C THR A 237 -9.57 4.68 0.11
N THR A 238 -9.89 3.83 1.09
CA THR A 238 -9.50 4.06 2.50
C THR A 238 -7.98 4.00 2.66
N VAL A 239 -7.30 3.07 1.98
CA VAL A 239 -5.82 3.00 1.98
C VAL A 239 -5.22 4.27 1.37
N ALA A 240 -5.69 4.68 0.19
CA ALA A 240 -5.24 5.90 -0.47
C ALA A 240 -5.44 7.15 0.40
N ARG A 241 -6.62 7.30 1.02
CA ARG A 241 -6.90 8.38 1.98
C ARG A 241 -5.95 8.35 3.17
N ALA A 242 -5.73 7.19 3.77
CA ALA A 242 -4.83 7.04 4.90
C ALA A 242 -3.39 7.44 4.55
N MET A 243 -2.90 7.10 3.35
CA MET A 243 -1.58 7.51 2.89
C MET A 243 -1.46 9.03 2.80
N VAL A 244 -2.46 9.70 2.21
CA VAL A 244 -2.49 11.16 2.11
C VAL A 244 -2.63 11.83 3.47
N VAL A 245 -3.55 11.38 4.32
CA VAL A 245 -3.72 11.93 5.67
C VAL A 245 -2.45 11.76 6.50
N ASN A 246 -1.77 10.62 6.43
CA ASN A 246 -0.53 10.40 7.16
C ASN A 246 0.63 11.28 6.67
N THR A 247 0.57 11.76 5.43
CA THR A 247 1.54 12.74 4.90
C THR A 247 1.41 14.08 5.63
N LEU A 248 0.19 14.43 6.05
CA LEU A 248 -0.13 15.71 6.70
C LEU A 248 0.16 15.70 8.21
N THR A 249 0.36 14.51 8.80
CA THR A 249 0.70 14.38 10.22
C THR A 249 2.20 14.59 10.42
N ASN A 250 2.61 15.05 11.61
CA ASN A 250 4.01 14.98 11.99
C ASN A 250 4.26 13.58 12.56
N GLY A 251 5.11 12.79 11.90
CA GLY A 251 5.54 11.50 12.44
C GLY A 251 6.41 11.71 13.67
N GLU A 252 6.13 10.97 14.75
CA GLU A 252 6.95 10.98 15.97
C GLU A 252 8.15 10.03 15.84
N GLU A 253 8.03 9.01 14.98
CA GLU A 253 9.03 7.98 14.73
C GLU A 253 9.63 8.09 13.32
N LYS A 254 10.90 7.70 13.18
CA LYS A 254 11.58 7.62 11.88
C LYS A 254 10.99 6.55 10.97
N THR A 255 10.49 5.46 11.53
CA THR A 255 9.85 4.38 10.80
C THR A 255 8.55 4.04 11.51
N GLU A 256 7.45 4.07 10.78
CA GLU A 256 6.11 3.76 11.29
C GLU A 256 5.50 2.63 10.45
N ILE A 257 4.87 1.67 11.12
CA ILE A 257 4.16 0.55 10.48
C ILE A 257 2.68 0.67 10.83
N LEU A 258 1.87 0.98 9.83
CA LEU A 258 0.43 1.11 9.96
C LEU A 258 -0.23 -0.21 9.57
N GLU A 259 -0.66 -0.97 10.58
CA GLU A 259 -1.49 -2.14 10.38
C GLU A 259 -2.92 -1.77 9.98
N ASN A 260 -3.69 -2.74 9.47
CA ASN A 260 -4.99 -2.52 8.86
C ASN A 260 -5.97 -1.64 9.67
N LYS A 261 -5.96 -1.75 11.01
CA LYS A 261 -6.81 -0.93 11.90
C LYS A 261 -6.43 0.55 11.83
N ALA A 262 -5.13 0.87 11.96
CA ALA A 262 -4.63 2.23 11.86
C ALA A 262 -4.89 2.84 10.48
N ILE A 263 -4.72 2.05 9.41
CA ILE A 263 -5.06 2.47 8.05
C ILE A 263 -6.56 2.80 7.96
N SER A 264 -7.43 1.95 8.49
CA SER A 264 -8.88 2.20 8.49
C SER A 264 -9.23 3.48 9.26
N ASP A 265 -8.62 3.70 10.43
CA ASP A 265 -8.93 4.87 11.26
C ASP A 265 -8.47 6.18 10.58
N LEU A 266 -7.26 6.23 10.03
CA LEU A 266 -6.77 7.37 9.25
C LEU A 266 -7.58 7.59 7.97
N GLY A 267 -7.95 6.51 7.28
CA GLY A 267 -8.75 6.61 6.06
C GLY A 267 -10.16 7.15 6.30
N LYS A 268 -10.75 6.90 7.49
CA LYS A 268 -12.03 7.50 7.91
C LYS A 268 -11.88 8.99 8.23
N LEU A 269 -10.77 9.39 8.85
CA LEU A 269 -10.49 10.81 9.11
C LEU A 269 -10.41 11.61 7.80
N GLY A 270 -9.94 10.98 6.73
CA GLY A 270 -9.89 11.56 5.39
C GLY A 270 -11.23 11.65 4.66
N GLU A 271 -12.33 11.08 5.17
CA GLU A 271 -13.62 11.15 4.51
C GLU A 271 -14.17 12.58 4.53
N LYS A 272 -14.43 13.13 3.35
CA LYS A 272 -15.11 14.41 3.20
C LYS A 272 -16.55 14.23 3.70
N GLN A 273 -16.96 15.05 4.68
CA GLN A 273 -18.36 15.16 5.10
C GLN A 273 -19.19 15.89 4.03
#